data_AF-A0A7Y3AZ68-F1
#
_entry.id   AF-A0A7Y3AZ68-F1
#
_cell.length_a   1.000
_cell.length_b   1.000
_cell.length_c   1.000
_cell.angle_alpha   90.00
_cell.angle_beta   90.00
_cell.angle_gamma   90.00
#
_symmetry.space_group_name_H-M   'P 1'
#
loop_
_entity.id
_entity.type
_entity.pdbx_description
1 polymer ?
#
loop_
_entity_poly.entity_id
_entity_poly.type
_entity_poly.pdbx_seq_one_letter_code
_entity_poly.pdbx_strand_id
1 'polypeptide(L)'
;MPSEQRIGIALEAIRPNRERFLSAVSTTTEEIRGLLHGTGETADDQTVSLGQFASGHVDVERFAAFTRSDSRLTPEASEPVRSAQRALNDLLQMDERLFVLEVEPGANLGAEVDKRLAVIGDAFAAAHLVDLAKRGRYREDQHAGLLDGLRYAGWSRAERKLSPGLVVAVDGADFAAAQVAPYLDEGMKLVFVVRGDAPAAALSRLVTPGVFVQQARENGSLEAFTAFDGTAVAALLPNDAVEFAHDPLAGDTTYERFTTLDFPREIRKRSIGGVSPAQQAEDLALLEALAVVPVPDGESASDPAGKLSAWLLNQTNLVGEK
;
A
#
# COMPACT_ATOMS: atom_id res chain seq x y z
N MET A 1 25.41 4.65 4.32
CA MET A 1 24.68 5.94 4.44
C MET A 1 23.83 5.96 5.72
N PRO A 2 23.65 7.09 6.45
CA PRO A 2 22.79 7.12 7.64
C PRO A 2 21.35 6.65 7.33
N SER A 3 20.68 6.02 8.30
CA SER A 3 19.31 5.51 8.13
C SER A 3 18.30 6.59 7.77
N GLU A 4 18.40 7.77 8.39
CA GLU A 4 17.52 8.92 8.12
C GLU A 4 17.60 9.38 6.67
N GLN A 5 18.79 9.41 6.08
CA GLN A 5 18.98 9.77 4.68
C GLN A 5 18.36 8.72 3.74
N ARG A 6 18.44 7.43 4.11
CA ARG A 6 17.76 6.35 3.37
C ARG A 6 16.24 6.43 3.45
N ILE A 7 15.69 6.82 4.60
CA ILE A 7 14.25 7.07 4.77
C ILE A 7 13.82 8.23 3.86
N GLY A 8 14.60 9.31 3.77
CA GLY A 8 14.31 10.41 2.84
C GLY A 8 14.24 9.96 1.39
N ILE A 9 15.20 9.16 0.91
CA ILE A 9 15.19 8.61 -0.45
C ILE A 9 13.95 7.72 -0.69
N ALA A 10 13.62 6.88 0.29
CA ALA A 10 12.45 6.01 0.22
C ALA A 10 11.13 6.80 0.19
N LEU A 11 11.03 7.89 0.94
CA LEU A 11 9.87 8.78 0.93
C LEU A 11 9.71 9.50 -0.41
N GLU A 12 10.81 9.99 -0.98
CA GLU A 12 10.80 10.61 -2.30
C GLU A 12 10.36 9.63 -3.40
N ALA A 13 10.71 8.35 -3.26
CA ALA A 13 10.31 7.30 -4.20
C ALA A 13 8.79 7.02 -4.23
N ILE A 14 8.09 7.27 -3.11
CA ILE A 14 6.62 7.13 -3.01
C ILE A 14 5.88 8.48 -3.03
N ARG A 15 6.60 9.60 -3.21
CA ARG A 15 6.03 10.95 -3.18
C ARG A 15 4.78 11.12 -4.05
N PRO A 16 4.70 10.64 -5.31
CA PRO A 16 3.51 10.81 -6.14
C PRO A 16 2.24 10.18 -5.52
N ASN A 17 2.37 8.98 -4.93
CA ASN A 17 1.27 8.30 -4.26
C ASN A 17 0.84 9.06 -2.99
N ARG A 18 1.81 9.49 -2.19
CA ARG A 18 1.59 10.26 -0.96
C ARG A 18 0.85 11.58 -1.23
N GLU A 19 1.31 12.37 -2.20
CA GLU A 19 0.68 13.63 -2.56
C GLU A 19 -0.76 13.44 -3.05
N ARG A 20 -1.00 12.41 -3.87
CA ARG A 20 -2.34 12.07 -4.35
C ARG A 20 -3.27 11.69 -3.20
N PHE A 21 -2.79 10.86 -2.26
CA PHE A 21 -3.56 10.47 -1.08
C PHE A 21 -3.89 11.66 -0.18
N LEU A 22 -2.88 12.47 0.17
CA LEU A 22 -3.07 13.67 1.02
C LEU A 22 -4.01 14.69 0.37
N SER A 23 -3.92 14.87 -0.95
CA SER A 23 -4.85 15.72 -1.71
C SER A 23 -6.30 15.22 -1.60
N ALA A 24 -6.52 13.90 -1.73
CA ALA A 24 -7.84 13.30 -1.55
C ALA A 24 -8.39 13.45 -0.11
N VAL A 25 -7.54 13.22 0.90
CA VAL A 25 -7.88 13.41 2.32
C VAL A 25 -8.23 14.86 2.63
N SER A 26 -7.42 15.81 2.15
CA SER A 26 -7.65 17.25 2.32
C SER A 26 -8.96 17.69 1.68
N THR A 27 -9.19 17.29 0.41
CA THR A 27 -10.44 17.60 -0.31
C THR A 27 -11.66 17.05 0.43
N THR A 28 -11.58 15.81 0.91
CA THR A 28 -12.67 15.17 1.67
C THR A 28 -12.91 15.87 3.00
N THR A 29 -11.85 16.32 3.67
CA THR A 29 -11.95 17.06 4.94
C THR A 29 -12.65 18.42 4.75
N GLU A 30 -12.35 19.12 3.66
CA GLU A 30 -13.03 20.38 3.30
C GLU A 30 -14.49 20.16 2.91
N GLU A 31 -14.80 19.10 2.17
CA GLU A 31 -16.19 18.72 1.86
C GLU A 31 -16.99 18.45 3.15
N ILE A 32 -16.42 17.69 4.08
CA ILE A 32 -17.05 17.41 5.39
C ILE A 32 -17.22 18.70 6.20
N ARG A 33 -16.22 19.58 6.17
CA ARG A 33 -16.33 20.89 6.83
C ARG A 33 -17.51 21.67 6.28
N GLY A 34 -17.65 21.76 4.95
CA GLY A 34 -18.78 22.43 4.30
C GLY A 34 -20.13 21.82 4.69
N LEU A 35 -20.21 20.47 4.75
CA LEU A 35 -21.42 19.77 5.19
C LEU A 35 -21.81 20.13 6.63
N LEU A 36 -20.85 20.18 7.56
CA LEU A 36 -21.11 20.53 8.95
C LEU A 36 -21.52 22.01 9.12
N HIS A 37 -20.92 22.94 8.39
CA HIS A 37 -21.31 24.36 8.45
C HIS A 37 -22.70 24.61 7.83
N GLY A 38 -23.08 23.86 6.79
CA GLY A 38 -24.43 23.90 6.22
C GLY A 38 -25.53 23.33 7.14
N THR A 39 -25.17 22.74 8.28
CA THR A 39 -26.09 22.14 9.26
C THR A 39 -26.28 22.95 10.55
N GLY A 40 -25.72 24.16 10.63
CA GLY A 40 -25.92 25.05 11.78
C GLY A 40 -27.40 25.38 12.04
N GLU A 41 -27.86 25.13 13.27
CA GLU A 41 -29.24 25.41 13.73
C GLU A 41 -29.49 26.90 14.04
N THR A 42 -28.47 27.75 14.04
CA THR A 42 -28.57 29.16 14.40
C THR A 42 -28.40 30.08 13.19
N ALA A 43 -29.10 31.22 13.20
CA ALA A 43 -29.00 32.25 12.16
C ALA A 43 -27.56 32.81 12.01
N ASP A 44 -26.72 32.67 13.04
CA ASP A 44 -25.31 33.05 13.04
C ASP A 44 -24.44 32.12 12.17
N ASP A 45 -24.68 30.81 12.17
CA ASP A 45 -23.92 29.88 11.31
C ASP A 45 -24.26 30.08 9.82
N GLN A 46 -25.51 30.46 9.52
CA GLN A 46 -25.96 30.74 8.15
C GLN A 46 -25.47 32.11 7.63
N THR A 47 -25.24 33.08 8.52
CA THR A 47 -24.68 34.40 8.13
C THR A 47 -23.19 34.33 7.84
N VAL A 48 -22.42 33.42 8.48
CA VAL A 48 -21.03 33.15 8.10
C VAL A 48 -20.95 32.61 6.65
N SER A 49 -21.89 31.75 6.26
CA SER A 49 -21.91 31.12 4.93
C SER A 49 -22.36 32.07 3.80
N LEU A 50 -23.06 33.17 4.11
CA LEU A 50 -23.55 34.15 3.14
C LEU A 50 -22.67 35.44 3.06
N GLY A 51 -21.67 35.55 3.92
CA GLY A 51 -20.77 36.70 4.02
C GLY A 51 -21.46 38.00 4.46
N GLN A 52 -20.68 39.07 4.65
CA GLN A 52 -21.14 40.40 5.08
C GLN A 52 -22.22 41.04 4.16
N PHE A 53 -22.47 40.46 2.98
CA PHE A 53 -23.42 40.97 1.99
C PHE A 53 -24.89 40.67 2.36
N ALA A 54 -25.16 39.64 3.16
CA ALA A 54 -26.52 39.24 3.55
C ALA A 54 -27.03 39.91 4.84
N SER A 55 -26.16 40.62 5.58
CA SER A 55 -26.51 41.31 6.82
C SER A 55 -27.52 42.43 6.56
N GLY A 56 -28.80 42.14 6.84
CA GLY A 56 -29.89 43.12 6.86
C GLY A 56 -30.76 43.21 5.60
N HIS A 57 -30.47 42.44 4.53
CA HIS A 57 -31.23 42.48 3.27
C HIS A 57 -31.89 41.15 2.89
N VAL A 58 -31.59 40.08 3.62
CA VAL A 58 -32.12 38.73 3.38
C VAL A 58 -32.86 38.25 4.62
N ASP A 59 -34.14 37.93 4.47
CA ASP A 59 -34.93 37.24 5.48
C ASP A 59 -34.47 35.78 5.54
N VAL A 60 -33.62 35.48 6.53
CA VAL A 60 -32.92 34.20 6.68
C VAL A 60 -33.91 33.04 6.86
N GLU A 61 -35.01 33.24 7.61
CA GLU A 61 -36.07 32.23 7.76
C GLU A 61 -36.76 31.93 6.43
N ARG A 62 -37.04 32.96 5.64
CA ARG A 62 -37.70 32.82 4.34
C ARG A 62 -36.77 32.22 3.30
N PHE A 63 -35.46 32.51 3.37
CA PHE A 63 -34.45 31.98 2.45
C PHE A 63 -34.14 30.49 2.72
N ALA A 64 -34.15 30.07 4.00
CA ALA A 64 -34.02 28.67 4.40
C ALA A 64 -35.17 27.78 3.91
N ALA A 65 -36.33 28.37 3.56
CA ALA A 65 -37.45 27.67 2.94
C ALA A 65 -37.29 27.43 1.42
N PHE A 66 -36.37 28.15 0.75
CA PHE A 66 -36.12 28.05 -0.69
C PHE A 66 -34.86 27.26 -1.06
N THR A 67 -33.94 27.05 -0.12
CA THR A 67 -32.82 26.12 -0.32
C THR A 67 -33.34 24.69 -0.14
N ARG A 68 -33.29 23.87 -1.20
CA ARG A 68 -33.63 22.44 -1.10
C ARG A 68 -32.86 21.80 0.07
N SER A 69 -33.58 21.13 0.96
CA SER A 69 -33.05 20.28 2.04
C SER A 69 -32.35 19.01 1.52
N ASP A 70 -31.58 19.08 0.43
CA ASP A 70 -30.99 17.89 -0.21
C ASP A 70 -29.72 17.39 0.52
N SER A 71 -29.26 18.05 1.58
CA SER A 71 -28.06 17.65 2.33
C SER A 71 -28.03 18.10 3.79
N ARG A 72 -29.16 18.05 4.50
CA ARG A 72 -29.12 18.21 5.96
C ARG A 72 -28.81 16.86 6.59
N LEU A 73 -27.67 16.78 7.28
CA LEU A 73 -27.35 15.62 8.12
C LEU A 73 -28.47 15.43 9.14
N THR A 74 -28.86 14.18 9.39
CA THR A 74 -29.75 13.91 10.53
C THR A 74 -29.00 14.23 11.83
N PRO A 75 -29.69 14.68 12.89
CA PRO A 75 -29.05 14.95 14.18
C PRO A 75 -28.23 13.75 14.70
N GLU A 76 -28.71 12.54 14.44
CA GLU A 76 -28.05 11.26 14.77
C GLU A 76 -26.72 11.05 14.02
N ALA A 77 -26.59 11.58 12.79
CA ALA A 77 -25.39 11.42 11.96
C ALA A 77 -24.36 12.55 12.14
N SER A 78 -24.75 13.68 12.75
CA SER A 78 -23.86 14.84 12.92
C SER A 78 -22.60 14.53 13.74
N GLU A 79 -22.74 13.83 14.86
CA GLU A 79 -21.59 13.49 15.72
C GLU A 79 -20.64 12.45 15.09
N PRO A 80 -21.15 11.37 14.45
CA PRO A 80 -20.34 10.49 13.63
C PRO A 80 -19.55 11.23 12.52
N VAL A 81 -20.18 12.19 11.83
CA VAL A 81 -19.51 12.98 10.78
C VAL A 81 -18.43 13.89 11.35
N ARG A 82 -18.63 14.49 12.53
CA ARG A 82 -17.56 15.22 13.23
C ARG A 82 -16.41 14.29 13.65
N SER A 83 -16.72 13.06 14.04
CA SER A 83 -15.69 12.06 14.38
C SER A 83 -14.88 11.66 13.15
N ALA A 84 -15.53 11.48 11.99
CA ALA A 84 -14.85 11.28 10.71
C ALA A 84 -13.95 12.48 10.34
N GLN A 85 -14.44 13.71 10.54
CA GLN A 85 -13.63 14.91 10.32
C GLN A 85 -12.37 14.95 11.21
N ARG A 86 -12.51 14.59 12.49
CA ARG A 86 -11.38 14.49 13.43
C ARG A 86 -10.37 13.45 12.97
N ALA A 87 -10.81 12.25 12.59
CA ALA A 87 -9.93 11.22 12.07
C ALA A 87 -9.12 11.69 10.85
N LEU A 88 -9.76 12.35 9.87
CA LEU A 88 -9.04 12.89 8.71
C LEU A 88 -8.04 14.00 9.09
N ASN A 89 -8.40 14.90 10.01
CA ASN A 89 -7.49 15.92 10.50
C ASN A 89 -6.28 15.30 11.24
N ASP A 90 -6.51 14.26 12.04
CA ASP A 90 -5.45 13.56 12.76
C ASP A 90 -4.46 12.92 11.77
N LEU A 91 -4.97 12.32 10.69
CA LEU A 91 -4.12 11.79 9.60
C LEU A 91 -3.28 12.89 8.93
N LEU A 92 -3.88 14.05 8.63
CA LEU A 92 -3.16 15.18 8.05
C LEU A 92 -2.08 15.75 9.00
N GLN A 93 -2.31 15.69 10.32
CA GLN A 93 -1.33 16.15 11.32
C GLN A 93 -0.17 15.16 11.54
N MET A 94 -0.34 13.89 11.18
CA MET A 94 0.76 12.92 11.22
C MET A 94 1.83 13.22 10.16
N ASP A 95 1.43 13.81 9.03
CA ASP A 95 2.29 14.20 7.91
C ASP A 95 3.17 13.01 7.46
N GLU A 96 4.49 13.19 7.32
CA GLU A 96 5.39 12.13 6.88
C GLU A 96 5.36 10.88 7.77
N ARG A 97 5.08 11.05 9.07
CA ARG A 97 5.06 9.93 10.04
C ARG A 97 3.96 8.92 9.72
N LEU A 98 2.90 9.33 9.02
CA LEU A 98 1.85 8.41 8.55
C LEU A 98 2.43 7.36 7.59
N PHE A 99 3.41 7.74 6.79
CA PHE A 99 3.98 6.92 5.71
C PHE A 99 5.31 6.25 6.09
N VAL A 100 5.86 6.55 7.27
CA VAL A 100 7.07 5.92 7.82
C VAL A 100 6.72 5.03 9.00
N LEU A 101 6.92 3.73 8.83
CA LEU A 101 6.81 2.71 9.87
C LEU A 101 8.20 2.31 10.35
N GLU A 102 8.51 2.61 11.61
CA GLU A 102 9.67 2.01 12.28
C GLU A 102 9.21 0.75 13.00
N VAL A 103 9.82 -0.38 12.66
CA VAL A 103 9.50 -1.68 13.25
C VAL A 103 10.42 -1.91 14.44
N GLU A 104 9.83 -2.11 15.60
CA GLU A 104 10.58 -2.43 16.82
C GLU A 104 11.29 -3.79 16.69
N PRO A 105 12.49 -3.95 17.28
CA PRO A 105 13.22 -5.21 17.24
C PRO A 105 12.38 -6.39 17.77
N GLY A 106 12.36 -7.49 17.02
CA GLY A 106 11.58 -8.69 17.32
C GLY A 106 10.07 -8.59 17.07
N ALA A 107 9.55 -7.45 16.58
CA ALA A 107 8.15 -7.32 16.20
C ALA A 107 7.85 -8.10 14.90
N ASN A 108 6.58 -8.49 14.72
CA ASN A 108 6.14 -9.14 13.50
C ASN A 108 5.92 -8.09 12.39
N LEU A 109 6.77 -8.11 11.36
CA LEU A 109 6.73 -7.17 10.25
C LEU A 109 5.33 -7.09 9.59
N GLY A 110 4.74 -8.24 9.28
CA GLY A 110 3.42 -8.30 8.64
C GLY A 110 2.30 -7.67 9.49
N ALA A 111 2.34 -7.87 10.81
CA ALA A 111 1.37 -7.31 11.75
C ALA A 111 1.55 -5.80 11.95
N GLU A 112 2.79 -5.30 11.98
CA GLU A 112 3.03 -3.84 12.08
C GLU A 112 2.61 -3.11 10.80
N VAL A 113 2.80 -3.73 9.63
CA VAL A 113 2.27 -3.21 8.37
C VAL A 113 0.73 -3.22 8.36
N ASP A 114 0.08 -4.30 8.82
CA ASP A 114 -1.39 -4.37 8.93
C ASP A 114 -1.94 -3.22 9.79
N LYS A 115 -1.36 -3.03 10.98
CA LYS A 115 -1.75 -1.95 11.90
C LYS A 115 -1.59 -0.59 11.25
N ARG A 116 -0.47 -0.35 10.57
CA ARG A 116 -0.23 0.93 9.92
C ARG A 116 -1.21 1.17 8.77
N LEU A 117 -1.48 0.16 7.95
CA LEU A 117 -2.48 0.26 6.90
C LEU A 117 -3.87 0.44 7.49
N ALA A 118 -4.22 -0.15 8.63
CA ALA A 118 -5.49 0.10 9.29
C ALA A 118 -5.68 1.59 9.68
N VAL A 119 -4.62 2.24 10.18
CA VAL A 119 -4.64 3.69 10.47
C VAL A 119 -4.84 4.51 9.19
N ILE A 120 -4.12 4.19 8.10
CA ILE A 120 -4.36 4.84 6.80
C ILE A 120 -5.80 4.60 6.32
N GLY A 121 -6.35 3.42 6.64
CA GLY A 121 -7.71 3.00 6.31
C GLY A 121 -8.79 3.83 6.98
N ASP A 122 -8.48 4.55 8.06
CA ASP A 122 -9.43 5.46 8.70
C ASP A 122 -9.87 6.58 7.76
N ALA A 123 -9.05 6.95 6.77
CA ALA A 123 -9.46 7.88 5.73
C ALA A 123 -10.64 7.34 4.89
N PHE A 124 -10.57 6.06 4.54
CA PHE A 124 -11.59 5.37 3.77
C PHE A 124 -12.84 5.10 4.61
N ALA A 125 -12.66 4.69 5.86
CA ALA A 125 -13.74 4.55 6.82
C ALA A 125 -14.51 5.88 7.02
N ALA A 126 -13.78 6.98 7.18
CA ALA A 126 -14.36 8.32 7.30
C ALA A 126 -15.17 8.69 6.04
N ALA A 127 -14.63 8.43 4.84
CA ALA A 127 -15.34 8.67 3.59
C ALA A 127 -16.63 7.83 3.48
N HIS A 128 -16.58 6.53 3.83
CA HIS A 128 -17.74 5.65 3.85
C HIS A 128 -18.81 6.12 4.84
N LEU A 129 -18.41 6.50 6.06
CA LEU A 129 -19.31 7.01 7.07
C LEU A 129 -20.04 8.28 6.59
N VAL A 130 -19.30 9.19 5.96
CA VAL A 130 -19.85 10.44 5.44
C VAL A 130 -20.80 10.18 4.27
N ASP A 131 -20.48 9.25 3.35
CA ASP A 131 -21.41 8.87 2.28
C ASP A 131 -22.69 8.24 2.83
N LEU A 132 -22.61 7.39 3.86
CA LEU A 132 -23.77 6.84 4.55
C LEU A 132 -24.62 7.93 5.21
N ALA A 133 -23.97 8.89 5.87
CA ALA A 133 -24.64 10.02 6.50
C ALA A 133 -25.35 10.92 5.49
N LYS A 134 -24.68 11.28 4.37
CA LYS A 134 -25.26 12.07 3.26
C LYS A 134 -26.49 11.40 2.64
N ARG A 135 -26.50 10.06 2.60
CA ARG A 135 -27.62 9.28 2.03
C ARG A 135 -28.72 8.96 3.05
N GLY A 136 -28.61 9.43 4.30
CA GLY A 136 -29.56 9.10 5.38
C GLY A 136 -29.59 7.61 5.73
N ARG A 137 -28.49 6.89 5.47
CA ARG A 137 -28.37 5.43 5.70
C ARG A 137 -27.50 5.09 6.90
N TYR A 138 -27.00 6.09 7.62
CA TYR A 138 -26.28 5.86 8.87
C TYR A 138 -27.18 5.21 9.91
N ARG A 139 -26.60 4.25 10.64
CA ARG A 139 -27.24 3.42 11.67
C ARG A 139 -26.20 3.15 12.74
N GLU A 140 -26.41 3.65 13.95
CA GLU A 140 -25.41 3.59 15.03
C GLU A 140 -25.05 2.15 15.41
N ASP A 141 -26.05 1.27 15.49
CA ASP A 141 -25.91 -0.16 15.80
C ASP A 141 -25.04 -0.94 14.80
N GLN A 142 -24.91 -0.45 13.57
CA GLN A 142 -24.16 -1.11 12.49
C GLN A 142 -22.85 -0.41 12.16
N HIS A 143 -22.77 0.91 12.37
CA HIS A 143 -21.71 1.74 11.80
C HIS A 143 -20.86 2.48 12.85
N ALA A 144 -21.14 2.35 14.14
CA ALA A 144 -20.38 3.04 15.19
C ALA A 144 -18.88 2.69 15.16
N GLY A 145 -18.53 1.45 14.84
CA GLY A 145 -17.14 0.97 14.80
C GLY A 145 -16.43 1.13 13.45
N LEU A 146 -16.98 1.90 12.50
CA LEU A 146 -16.32 2.07 11.19
C LEU A 146 -14.95 2.73 11.32
N LEU A 147 -14.78 3.64 12.28
CA LEU A 147 -13.54 4.39 12.53
C LEU A 147 -12.54 3.64 13.44
N ASP A 148 -12.72 2.34 13.68
CA ASP A 148 -11.84 1.53 14.54
C ASP A 148 -10.66 0.89 13.77
N GLY A 149 -10.20 1.51 12.68
CA GLY A 149 -9.15 0.97 11.82
C GLY A 149 -9.68 0.04 10.73
N LEU A 150 -9.92 0.58 9.52
CA LEU A 150 -10.29 -0.25 8.37
C LEU A 150 -9.07 -1.01 7.86
N ARG A 151 -8.99 -2.30 8.17
CA ARG A 151 -7.91 -3.18 7.72
C ARG A 151 -7.79 -3.23 6.21
N TYR A 152 -6.57 -3.44 5.70
CA TYR A 152 -6.28 -3.49 4.26
C TYR A 152 -7.15 -4.51 3.49
N ALA A 153 -7.45 -5.66 4.11
CA ALA A 153 -8.33 -6.66 3.52
C ALA A 153 -9.76 -6.13 3.24
N GLY A 154 -10.22 -5.16 4.02
CA GLY A 154 -11.50 -4.48 3.85
C GLY A 154 -11.49 -3.33 2.84
N TRP A 155 -10.32 -2.94 2.33
CA TRP A 155 -10.24 -1.91 1.29
C TRP A 155 -10.73 -2.45 -0.04
N SER A 156 -11.52 -1.63 -0.72
CA SER A 156 -11.90 -1.81 -2.11
C SER A 156 -10.71 -1.63 -3.05
N ARG A 157 -10.87 -2.11 -4.30
CA ARG A 157 -9.86 -1.95 -5.37
C ARG A 157 -9.47 -0.49 -5.61
N ALA A 158 -10.44 0.43 -5.57
CA ALA A 158 -10.19 1.85 -5.80
C ALA A 158 -9.38 2.47 -4.65
N GLU A 159 -9.63 2.05 -3.41
CA GLU A 159 -8.91 2.50 -2.22
C GLU A 159 -7.48 1.97 -2.19
N ARG A 160 -7.28 0.69 -2.54
CA ARG A 160 -5.94 0.10 -2.71
C ARG A 160 -5.13 0.85 -3.78
N LYS A 161 -5.77 1.23 -4.89
CA LYS A 161 -5.14 2.05 -5.94
C LYS A 161 -4.81 3.48 -5.50
N LEU A 162 -5.52 4.01 -4.51
CA LEU A 162 -5.25 5.31 -3.90
C LEU A 162 -4.24 5.21 -2.74
N SER A 163 -3.74 4.01 -2.41
CA SER A 163 -2.78 3.81 -1.34
C SER A 163 -1.57 4.75 -1.47
N PRO A 164 -1.15 5.42 -0.39
CA PRO A 164 -0.01 6.34 -0.40
C PRO A 164 1.33 5.61 -0.55
N GLY A 165 1.35 4.28 -0.41
CA GLY A 165 2.57 3.52 -0.19
C GLY A 165 3.12 3.66 1.23
N LEU A 166 4.12 2.84 1.57
CA LEU A 166 4.70 2.81 2.91
C LEU A 166 6.22 2.63 2.85
N VAL A 167 6.93 3.44 3.64
CA VAL A 167 8.35 3.25 3.95
C VAL A 167 8.44 2.51 5.29
N VAL A 168 9.17 1.40 5.31
CA VAL A 168 9.31 0.54 6.49
C VAL A 168 10.79 0.45 6.87
N ALA A 169 11.15 1.06 8.01
CA ALA A 169 12.47 0.91 8.60
C ALA A 169 12.48 -0.29 9.54
N VAL A 170 13.37 -1.25 9.29
CA VAL A 170 13.38 -2.54 10.00
C VAL A 170 14.82 -3.02 10.17
N ASP A 171 15.11 -3.70 11.27
CA ASP A 171 16.39 -4.40 11.44
C ASP A 171 16.43 -5.63 10.53
N GLY A 172 17.58 -5.88 9.89
CA GLY A 172 17.75 -6.97 8.94
C GLY A 172 17.60 -8.36 9.56
N ALA A 173 17.78 -8.46 10.89
CA ALA A 173 17.48 -9.66 11.65
C ALA A 173 15.96 -9.92 11.79
N ASP A 174 15.12 -8.90 11.66
CA ASP A 174 13.66 -9.04 11.72
C ASP A 174 13.02 -8.92 10.32
N PHE A 175 13.85 -8.80 9.28
CA PHE A 175 13.38 -8.57 7.92
C PHE A 175 12.88 -9.86 7.24
N ALA A 176 11.61 -10.17 7.48
CA ALA A 176 10.88 -11.27 6.86
C ALA A 176 9.97 -10.78 5.71
N ALA A 177 10.57 -10.41 4.58
CA ALA A 177 9.88 -9.77 3.44
C ALA A 177 8.62 -10.54 2.95
N ALA A 178 8.62 -11.87 2.99
CA ALA A 178 7.47 -12.68 2.58
C ALA A 178 6.17 -12.36 3.36
N GLN A 179 6.28 -11.81 4.58
CA GLN A 179 5.12 -11.45 5.40
C GLN A 179 4.30 -10.30 4.82
N VAL A 180 4.86 -9.50 3.89
CA VAL A 180 4.13 -8.38 3.28
C VAL A 180 3.49 -8.72 1.93
N ALA A 181 3.70 -9.93 1.41
CA ALA A 181 3.12 -10.36 0.14
C ALA A 181 1.59 -10.15 0.04
N PRO A 182 0.79 -10.37 1.11
CA PRO A 182 -0.66 -10.12 1.05
C PRO A 182 -1.06 -8.65 0.80
N TYR A 183 -0.15 -7.70 1.01
CA TYR A 183 -0.41 -6.27 0.80
C TYR A 183 0.00 -5.79 -0.60
N LEU A 184 0.72 -6.61 -1.37
CA LEU A 184 1.20 -6.26 -2.71
C LEU A 184 0.12 -6.48 -3.75
N ASP A 185 -0.87 -5.57 -3.76
CA ASP A 185 -2.01 -5.61 -4.68
C ASP A 185 -2.43 -4.20 -5.13
N GLU A 186 -3.06 -4.14 -6.31
CA GLU A 186 -3.72 -2.96 -6.90
C GLU A 186 -2.95 -1.62 -6.79
N GLY A 187 -1.63 -1.62 -7.05
CA GLY A 187 -0.83 -0.40 -7.06
C GLY A 187 -0.14 -0.05 -5.73
N MET A 188 -0.18 -0.95 -4.74
CA MET A 188 0.58 -0.78 -3.50
C MET A 188 2.08 -0.63 -3.77
N LYS A 189 2.70 0.37 -3.14
CA LYS A 189 4.15 0.60 -3.15
C LYS A 189 4.74 0.46 -1.75
N LEU A 190 5.66 -0.49 -1.56
CA LEU A 190 6.38 -0.68 -0.29
C LEU A 190 7.88 -0.48 -0.48
N VAL A 191 8.53 0.27 0.42
CA VAL A 191 9.99 0.44 0.42
C VAL A 191 10.56 0.10 1.80
N PHE A 192 11.48 -0.85 1.85
CA PHE A 192 12.18 -1.22 3.08
C PHE A 192 13.51 -0.49 3.21
N VAL A 193 13.74 0.13 4.37
CA VAL A 193 15.06 0.63 4.77
C VAL A 193 15.62 -0.32 5.81
N VAL A 194 16.49 -1.22 5.38
CA VAL A 194 16.98 -2.32 6.23
C VAL A 194 18.25 -1.90 6.96
N ARG A 195 18.25 -2.04 8.29
CA ARG A 195 19.36 -1.69 9.18
C ARG A 195 20.14 -2.95 9.59
N GLY A 196 21.46 -2.86 9.63
CA GLY A 196 22.29 -4.00 10.02
C GLY A 196 22.19 -5.18 9.04
N ASP A 197 22.59 -6.37 9.51
CA ASP A 197 22.75 -7.54 8.66
C ASP A 197 21.40 -8.14 8.24
N ALA A 198 21.28 -8.49 6.96
CA ALA A 198 20.06 -9.02 6.37
C ALA A 198 20.37 -10.18 5.38
N PRO A 199 19.40 -11.05 5.07
CA PRO A 199 19.55 -12.06 4.03
C PRO A 199 19.92 -11.43 2.67
N ALA A 200 20.92 -12.01 1.98
CA ALA A 200 21.47 -11.42 0.76
C ALA A 200 20.47 -11.32 -0.40
N ALA A 201 19.47 -12.21 -0.44
CA ALA A 201 18.44 -12.29 -1.48
C ALA A 201 17.03 -12.12 -0.87
N ALA A 202 16.88 -11.23 0.11
CA ALA A 202 15.67 -11.11 0.95
C ALA A 202 14.37 -10.90 0.15
N LEU A 203 14.40 -10.18 -0.98
CA LEU A 203 13.21 -9.93 -1.80
C LEU A 203 12.92 -11.00 -2.85
N SER A 204 13.77 -12.03 -2.99
CA SER A 204 13.64 -13.06 -4.04
C SER A 204 12.26 -13.71 -4.11
N ARG A 205 11.65 -13.97 -2.96
CA ARG A 205 10.33 -14.61 -2.85
C ARG A 205 9.16 -13.69 -3.16
N LEU A 206 9.39 -12.40 -3.30
CA LEU A 206 8.37 -11.44 -3.74
C LEU A 206 8.35 -11.26 -5.25
N VAL A 207 9.22 -11.96 -5.99
CA VAL A 207 9.17 -12.01 -7.46
C VAL A 207 7.95 -12.83 -7.87
N THR A 208 6.82 -12.14 -7.96
CA THR A 208 5.52 -12.69 -8.35
C THR A 208 4.97 -11.97 -9.58
N PRO A 209 4.08 -12.60 -10.37
CA PRO A 209 3.49 -11.97 -11.54
C PRO A 209 2.85 -10.61 -11.22
N GLY A 210 3.14 -9.59 -12.04
CA GLY A 210 2.55 -8.25 -11.90
C GLY A 210 3.15 -7.37 -10.80
N VAL A 211 4.18 -7.84 -10.07
CA VAL A 211 4.86 -7.05 -9.04
C VAL A 211 6.25 -6.66 -9.52
N PHE A 212 6.55 -5.36 -9.48
CA PHE A 212 7.90 -4.85 -9.63
C PHE A 212 8.69 -5.06 -8.34
N VAL A 213 9.87 -5.65 -8.42
CA VAL A 213 10.72 -5.95 -7.26
C VAL A 213 12.10 -5.36 -7.47
N GLN A 214 12.56 -4.51 -6.56
CA GLN A 214 13.91 -3.95 -6.61
C GLN A 214 14.64 -4.13 -5.29
N GLN A 215 15.74 -4.86 -5.33
CA GLN A 215 16.67 -4.96 -4.21
C GLN A 215 17.91 -4.13 -4.54
N ALA A 216 18.09 -3.01 -3.86
CA ALA A 216 19.22 -2.12 -4.05
C ALA A 216 20.12 -2.12 -2.80
N ARG A 217 21.41 -1.85 -3.03
CA ARG A 217 22.36 -1.61 -1.94
C ARG A 217 22.06 -0.27 -1.27
N GLU A 218 22.64 -0.03 -0.10
CA GLU A 218 22.32 1.13 0.74
C GLU A 218 22.58 2.49 0.08
N ASN A 219 23.41 2.53 -0.97
CA ASN A 219 23.69 3.73 -1.77
C ASN A 219 23.09 3.66 -3.19
N GLY A 220 22.23 2.67 -3.46
CA GLY A 220 21.58 2.47 -4.75
C GLY A 220 20.44 3.46 -4.99
N SER A 221 20.03 3.57 -6.26
CA SER A 221 18.91 4.42 -6.69
C SER A 221 17.57 3.66 -6.67
N LEU A 222 16.48 4.35 -6.37
CA LEU A 222 15.10 3.84 -6.46
C LEU A 222 14.35 4.41 -7.68
N GLU A 223 15.07 4.91 -8.69
CA GLU A 223 14.46 5.51 -9.89
C GLU A 223 13.54 4.54 -10.65
N ALA A 224 13.96 3.29 -10.85
CA ALA A 224 13.15 2.28 -11.54
C ALA A 224 11.86 1.97 -10.77
N PHE A 225 11.95 1.76 -9.45
CA PHE A 225 10.79 1.62 -8.57
C PHE A 225 9.84 2.83 -8.63
N THR A 226 10.40 4.03 -8.66
CA THR A 226 9.62 5.28 -8.71
C THR A 226 8.87 5.38 -10.04
N ALA A 227 9.54 5.07 -11.15
CA ALA A 227 9.00 5.15 -12.49
C ALA A 227 7.95 4.08 -12.81
N PHE A 228 7.99 2.92 -12.14
CA PHE A 228 7.04 1.84 -12.37
C PHE A 228 5.61 2.24 -11.95
N ASP A 229 4.65 2.15 -12.88
CA ASP A 229 3.23 2.35 -12.60
C ASP A 229 2.56 1.00 -12.30
N GLY A 230 2.30 0.76 -11.02
CA GLY A 230 1.68 -0.48 -10.56
C GLY A 230 2.16 -0.89 -9.17
N THR A 231 1.90 -2.16 -8.82
CA THR A 231 2.32 -2.75 -7.55
C THR A 231 3.83 -2.94 -7.54
N ALA A 232 4.50 -2.38 -6.53
CA ALA A 232 5.95 -2.41 -6.44
C ALA A 232 6.44 -2.62 -5.00
N VAL A 233 7.55 -3.33 -4.87
CA VAL A 233 8.29 -3.46 -3.62
C VAL A 233 9.76 -3.21 -3.85
N ALA A 234 10.38 -2.42 -2.98
CA ALA A 234 11.82 -2.19 -3.00
C ALA A 234 12.44 -2.32 -1.62
N ALA A 235 13.76 -2.55 -1.57
CA ALA A 235 14.51 -2.54 -0.32
C ALA A 235 15.92 -1.95 -0.53
N LEU A 236 16.36 -1.15 0.44
CA LEU A 236 17.73 -0.65 0.57
C LEU A 236 18.45 -1.48 1.64
N LEU A 237 19.28 -2.44 1.21
CA LEU A 237 20.02 -3.37 2.06
C LEU A 237 21.50 -3.00 2.18
N PRO A 238 22.26 -3.60 3.12
CA PRO A 238 23.70 -3.42 3.17
C PRO A 238 24.40 -3.89 1.88
N ASN A 239 25.65 -3.44 1.67
CA ASN A 239 26.38 -3.63 0.40
C ASN A 239 26.71 -5.10 0.04
N ASP A 240 26.54 -6.03 0.97
CA ASP A 240 26.72 -7.47 0.76
C ASP A 240 25.44 -8.19 0.33
N ALA A 241 24.35 -7.46 0.07
CA ALA A 241 23.18 -7.99 -0.58
C ALA A 241 23.37 -8.10 -2.11
N VAL A 242 22.59 -8.99 -2.71
CA VAL A 242 22.39 -9.05 -4.17
C VAL A 242 21.70 -7.76 -4.60
N GLU A 243 22.16 -7.16 -5.69
CA GLU A 243 21.49 -6.02 -6.30
C GLU A 243 20.71 -6.52 -7.51
N PHE A 244 19.39 -6.36 -7.52
CA PHE A 244 18.57 -6.80 -8.64
C PHE A 244 17.32 -5.97 -8.82
N ALA A 245 16.81 -5.94 -10.05
CA ALA A 245 15.52 -5.38 -10.40
C ALA A 245 14.78 -6.36 -11.31
N HIS A 246 13.57 -6.74 -10.90
CA HIS A 246 12.61 -7.51 -11.69
C HIS A 246 11.45 -6.60 -12.09
N ASP A 247 11.36 -6.30 -13.38
CA ASP A 247 10.26 -5.57 -13.99
C ASP A 247 9.31 -6.54 -14.71
N PRO A 248 8.07 -6.73 -14.21
CA PRO A 248 7.13 -7.68 -14.79
C PRO A 248 6.71 -7.34 -16.22
N LEU A 249 7.01 -6.13 -16.72
CA LEU A 249 6.65 -5.65 -18.06
C LEU A 249 7.84 -5.62 -19.03
N ALA A 250 9.07 -5.88 -18.58
CA ALA A 250 10.27 -5.73 -19.41
C ALA A 250 10.47 -6.87 -20.44
N GLY A 251 9.76 -7.99 -20.31
CA GLY A 251 9.90 -9.12 -21.24
C GLY A 251 8.79 -10.16 -21.11
N ASP A 252 8.73 -11.08 -22.08
CA ASP A 252 7.70 -12.11 -22.16
C ASP A 252 8.00 -13.28 -21.21
N THR A 253 9.27 -13.53 -20.93
CA THR A 253 9.75 -14.59 -20.03
C THR A 253 10.36 -14.05 -18.75
N THR A 254 10.42 -14.86 -17.69
CA THR A 254 10.89 -14.43 -16.36
C THR A 254 12.33 -13.93 -16.34
N TYR A 255 13.23 -14.53 -17.12
CA TYR A 255 14.64 -14.09 -17.14
C TYR A 255 14.81 -12.72 -17.84
N GLU A 256 14.00 -12.43 -18.87
CA GLU A 256 14.01 -11.13 -19.57
C GLU A 256 13.50 -9.99 -18.69
N ARG A 257 12.76 -10.33 -17.64
CA ARG A 257 12.21 -9.39 -16.66
C ARG A 257 13.25 -8.94 -15.64
N PHE A 258 14.40 -9.60 -15.53
CA PHE A 258 15.51 -9.10 -14.72
C PHE A 258 16.30 -8.04 -15.50
N THR A 259 16.05 -6.76 -15.17
CA THR A 259 16.72 -5.62 -15.81
C THR A 259 18.06 -5.28 -15.16
N THR A 260 18.29 -5.77 -13.94
CA THR A 260 19.56 -5.67 -13.20
C THR A 260 19.72 -6.92 -12.35
N LEU A 261 20.93 -7.48 -12.32
CA LEU A 261 21.31 -8.58 -11.43
C LEU A 261 22.84 -8.57 -11.21
N ASP A 262 23.26 -8.23 -9.99
CA ASP A 262 24.66 -8.22 -9.55
C ASP A 262 24.80 -8.95 -8.22
N PHE A 263 25.61 -10.01 -8.23
CA PHE A 263 25.90 -10.81 -7.05
C PHE A 263 27.13 -10.26 -6.31
N PRO A 264 27.08 -10.14 -4.97
CA PRO A 264 28.24 -9.73 -4.20
C PRO A 264 29.36 -10.77 -4.31
N ARG A 265 30.62 -10.32 -4.24
CA ARG A 265 31.79 -11.21 -4.34
C ARG A 265 31.88 -12.24 -3.22
N GLU A 266 31.37 -11.88 -2.04
CA GLU A 266 31.34 -12.75 -0.87
C GLU A 266 29.94 -12.75 -0.26
N ILE A 267 29.35 -13.94 -0.15
CA ILE A 267 28.07 -14.15 0.52
C ILE A 267 28.35 -14.71 1.91
N ARG A 268 27.77 -14.07 2.93
CA ARG A 268 27.96 -14.49 4.31
C ARG A 268 27.28 -15.83 4.57
N LYS A 269 28.02 -16.74 5.22
CA LYS A 269 27.55 -18.09 5.58
C LYS A 269 27.17 -18.20 7.05
N ARG A 270 26.41 -17.24 7.59
CA ARG A 270 25.91 -17.26 8.97
C ARG A 270 24.41 -17.02 9.03
N SER A 271 23.77 -17.55 10.06
CA SER A 271 22.35 -17.31 10.30
C SER A 271 22.09 -15.83 10.62
N ILE A 272 21.01 -15.29 10.06
CA ILE A 272 20.56 -13.92 10.29
C ILE A 272 19.06 -14.01 10.61
N GLY A 273 18.62 -13.50 11.74
CA GLY A 273 17.18 -13.35 11.97
C GLY A 273 16.35 -14.64 12.01
N GLY A 274 16.92 -15.74 12.49
CA GLY A 274 16.29 -17.06 12.42
C GLY A 274 16.33 -17.71 11.02
N VAL A 275 16.82 -17.02 9.99
CA VAL A 275 17.07 -17.58 8.65
C VAL A 275 18.40 -18.32 8.64
N SER A 276 18.35 -19.63 8.41
CA SER A 276 19.54 -20.48 8.36
C SER A 276 20.41 -20.18 7.13
N PRO A 277 21.72 -20.50 7.15
CA PRO A 277 22.56 -20.38 5.97
C PRO A 277 22.05 -21.20 4.76
N ALA A 278 21.44 -22.35 5.00
CA ALA A 278 20.82 -23.16 3.94
C ALA A 278 19.63 -22.42 3.31
N GLN A 279 18.80 -21.79 4.13
CA GLN A 279 17.66 -21.02 3.64
C GLN A 279 18.10 -19.81 2.80
N GLN A 280 19.16 -19.13 3.21
CA GLN A 280 19.75 -18.03 2.43
C GLN A 280 20.33 -18.51 1.10
N ALA A 281 20.92 -19.72 1.07
CA ALA A 281 21.42 -20.33 -0.16
C ALA A 281 20.28 -20.74 -1.10
N GLU A 282 19.15 -21.20 -0.57
CA GLU A 282 17.94 -21.48 -1.37
C GLU A 282 17.38 -20.22 -2.01
N ASP A 283 17.32 -19.09 -1.28
CA ASP A 283 16.83 -17.82 -1.81
C ASP A 283 17.75 -17.27 -2.91
N LEU A 284 19.06 -17.49 -2.78
CA LEU A 284 20.04 -17.19 -3.81
C LEU A 284 19.86 -18.07 -5.05
N ALA A 285 19.75 -19.38 -4.85
CA ALA A 285 19.53 -20.35 -5.93
C ALA A 285 18.20 -20.09 -6.66
N LEU A 286 17.18 -19.60 -5.94
CA LEU A 286 15.93 -19.14 -6.53
C LEU A 286 16.17 -17.97 -7.49
N LEU A 287 16.89 -16.93 -7.08
CA LEU A 287 17.22 -15.80 -7.96
C LEU A 287 18.02 -16.25 -9.18
N GLU A 288 19.02 -17.10 -8.99
CA GLU A 288 19.79 -17.66 -10.09
C GLU A 288 18.89 -18.42 -11.07
N ALA A 289 18.01 -19.30 -10.57
CA ALA A 289 17.10 -20.08 -11.41
C ALA A 289 16.09 -19.19 -12.17
N LEU A 290 15.61 -18.11 -11.55
CA LEU A 290 14.67 -17.17 -12.19
C LEU A 290 15.34 -16.33 -13.29
N ALA A 291 16.65 -16.10 -13.20
CA ALA A 291 17.42 -15.29 -14.14
C ALA A 291 18.09 -16.09 -15.28
N VAL A 292 18.01 -17.43 -15.25
CA VAL A 292 18.60 -18.29 -16.28
C VAL A 292 17.72 -18.32 -17.53
N VAL A 293 18.32 -18.02 -18.68
CA VAL A 293 17.73 -18.32 -20.00
C VAL A 293 17.55 -19.83 -20.10
N PRO A 294 16.34 -20.36 -20.34
CA PRO A 294 16.16 -21.77 -20.59
C PRO A 294 17.01 -22.15 -21.80
N VAL A 295 18.05 -22.96 -21.59
CA VAL A 295 18.75 -23.58 -22.72
C VAL A 295 17.76 -24.58 -23.29
N PRO A 296 17.34 -24.45 -24.56
CA PRO A 296 16.54 -25.50 -25.16
C PRO A 296 17.43 -26.73 -25.26
N ASP A 297 17.23 -27.71 -24.37
CA ASP A 297 17.74 -29.04 -24.61
C ASP A 297 17.18 -29.49 -25.96
N GLY A 298 18.07 -29.74 -26.91
CA GLY A 298 17.82 -29.85 -28.35
C GLY A 298 16.86 -30.96 -28.81
N GLU A 299 16.14 -31.61 -27.91
CA GLU A 299 15.04 -32.55 -28.21
C GLU A 299 13.68 -32.10 -27.64
N SER A 300 13.64 -31.13 -26.73
CA SER A 300 12.41 -30.76 -26.02
C SER A 300 11.59 -29.63 -26.64
N ALA A 301 12.14 -28.95 -27.66
CA ALA A 301 11.48 -27.84 -28.36
C ALA A 301 10.55 -28.28 -29.51
N SER A 302 10.49 -29.57 -29.86
CA SER A 302 9.75 -30.01 -31.06
C SER A 302 8.24 -30.19 -30.86
N ASP A 303 7.74 -30.26 -29.62
CA ASP A 303 6.29 -30.38 -29.37
C ASP A 303 5.84 -29.92 -27.97
N PRO A 304 5.80 -28.60 -27.71
CA PRO A 304 5.27 -28.04 -26.46
C PRO A 304 3.77 -28.33 -26.28
N ALA A 305 3.01 -28.33 -27.38
CA ALA A 305 1.57 -28.54 -27.38
C ALA A 305 1.19 -30.00 -27.05
N GLY A 306 1.95 -30.97 -27.57
CA GLY A 306 1.78 -32.39 -27.26
C GLY A 306 2.13 -32.72 -25.80
N LYS A 307 3.14 -32.06 -25.23
CA LYS A 307 3.47 -32.21 -23.79
C LYS A 307 2.38 -31.63 -22.89
N LEU A 308 1.85 -30.44 -23.22
CA LEU A 308 0.72 -29.86 -22.49
C LEU A 308 -0.53 -30.73 -22.62
N SER A 309 -0.79 -31.27 -23.82
CA SER A 309 -1.90 -32.19 -24.08
C SER A 309 -1.75 -33.50 -23.31
N ALA A 310 -0.55 -34.09 -23.27
CA ALA A 310 -0.27 -35.31 -22.50
C ALA A 310 -0.39 -35.09 -20.99
N TRP A 311 0.04 -33.93 -20.48
CA TRP A 311 -0.09 -33.57 -19.07
C TRP A 311 -1.55 -33.33 -18.67
N LEU A 312 -2.33 -32.62 -19.50
CA LEU A 312 -3.76 -32.42 -19.30
C LEU A 312 -4.54 -33.74 -19.36
N LEU A 313 -4.20 -34.63 -20.29
CA LEU A 313 -4.80 -35.96 -20.38
C LEU A 313 -4.49 -36.84 -19.15
N ASN A 314 -3.28 -36.69 -18.59
CA ASN A 314 -2.89 -37.38 -17.36
C ASN A 314 -3.62 -36.82 -16.12
N GLN A 315 -3.97 -35.54 -16.12
CA GLN A 315 -4.82 -34.92 -15.08
C GLN A 315 -6.29 -35.34 -15.20
N THR A 316 -6.79 -35.61 -16.40
CA THR A 316 -8.19 -36.04 -16.63
C THR A 316 -8.46 -37.52 -16.36
N ASN A 317 -7.43 -38.35 -16.13
CA ASN A 317 -7.61 -39.76 -15.75
C ASN A 317 -7.94 -39.99 -14.26
N LEU A 318 -8.55 -38.99 -13.61
CA LEU A 318 -9.31 -39.22 -12.38
C LEU A 318 -10.77 -39.43 -12.75
N VAL A 319 -11.18 -40.70 -12.62
CA VAL A 319 -12.55 -41.26 -12.60
C VAL A 319 -13.04 -41.91 -13.91
N GLY A 320 -12.97 -43.24 -13.92
CA GLY A 320 -13.71 -44.17 -14.80
C GLY A 320 -12.79 -45.26 -15.36
N GLU A 321 -12.93 -46.56 -15.11
CA GLU A 321 -14.00 -47.38 -14.53
C GLU A 321 -13.41 -48.70 -13.97
N LYS A 322 -14.08 -49.20 -12.92
CA LYS A 322 -14.21 -50.59 -12.42
C LYS A 322 -12.99 -51.32 -11.84
#